data_AF-A0A847PNJ8-F1
#
_entry.id   AF-A0A847PNJ8-F1
#
_cell.length_a   1.000
_cell.length_b   1.000
_cell.length_c   1.000
_cell.angle_alpha   90.00
_cell.angle_beta   90.00
_cell.angle_gamma   90.00
#
_symmetry.space_group_name_H-M   'P 1'
#
loop_
_entity.id
_entity.type
_entity.pdbx_description
1 polymer ?
#
loop_
_entity_poly.entity_id
_entity_poly.type
_entity_poly.pdbx_seq_one_letter_code
_entity_poly.pdbx_strand_id
1 'polypeptide(L)'
;MKFTTNYPFVLVHGMLGYGKDEMVNKMIPYWGMLSGNLMPYLKNLGFEVYNPSIGKYSSNWDRACELWAQLVGGTVDYGVAHSKKYGHKRFGRTYKKPLFEGFGPDKKINLVGHSLGGPTIRLLATLMADGSKEEQEATPEDELSDLFKGGKEDWIFSISAVASVQEGTTLAYSMQKTIHFLELFTYFFANITGNNPLGMLYESHMEQWGLIEWEDGKIKSKSLDVEKWKKIQDSRDNVWSEITLKGAKEVNKQIRCLKNVYYFSWPCCKSSQMFFMNKPRHTPRFIMSPLFWGFSHSIGKYSENKVDDYPIDERWLPNDGLVPTIAQLAPSGEPYVYMRDLKGEPKKGIWNIYDVVSCDHLGIVGGLLLPTSASKLQPIYLDRFGLINKLKK
;
A
#
# COMPACT_ATOMS: atom_id res chain seq x y z
N MET A 1 -18.21 10.42 -20.44
CA MET A 1 -18.73 9.17 -19.82
C MET A 1 -19.90 9.55 -18.90
N LYS A 2 -20.99 8.77 -18.86
CA LYS A 2 -22.06 8.97 -17.88
C LYS A 2 -21.79 8.06 -16.68
N PHE A 3 -21.64 8.63 -15.49
CA PHE A 3 -21.37 7.90 -14.26
C PHE A 3 -22.66 7.65 -13.48
N THR A 4 -22.78 6.46 -12.89
CA THR A 4 -23.83 6.10 -11.91
C THR A 4 -23.45 6.62 -10.51
N THR A 5 -22.16 6.55 -10.18
CA THR A 5 -21.54 7.10 -8.97
C THR A 5 -20.28 7.88 -9.37
N ASN A 6 -19.96 8.96 -8.66
CA ASN A 6 -18.69 9.67 -8.81
C ASN A 6 -18.04 9.89 -7.44
N TYR A 7 -17.88 8.80 -6.70
CA TYR A 7 -17.22 8.81 -5.41
C TYR A 7 -15.70 9.04 -5.59
N PRO A 8 -15.04 9.84 -4.73
CA PRO A 8 -13.61 10.13 -4.87
C PRO A 8 -12.77 8.86 -4.85
N PHE A 9 -11.80 8.78 -5.75
CA PHE A 9 -10.74 7.78 -5.73
C PHE A 9 -9.56 8.29 -4.93
N VAL A 10 -9.18 7.56 -3.88
CA VAL A 10 -8.04 7.87 -3.02
C VAL A 10 -6.96 6.84 -3.29
N LEU A 11 -5.90 7.29 -3.96
CA LEU A 11 -4.80 6.48 -4.48
C LEU A 11 -3.64 6.46 -3.47
N VAL A 12 -3.46 5.32 -2.81
CA VAL A 12 -2.55 5.12 -1.68
C VAL A 12 -1.30 4.38 -2.16
N HIS A 13 -0.16 5.04 -2.07
CA HIS A 13 1.12 4.48 -2.47
C HIS A 13 1.59 3.38 -1.51
N GLY A 14 2.52 2.54 -1.95
CA GLY A 14 3.12 1.50 -1.11
C GLY A 14 4.40 1.96 -0.41
N MET A 15 5.19 0.96 -0.03
CA MET A 15 6.55 1.13 0.49
C MET A 15 7.41 1.97 -0.46
N LEU A 16 8.25 2.85 0.09
CA LEU A 16 9.05 3.83 -0.67
C LEU A 16 8.25 4.77 -1.59
N GLY A 17 6.92 4.77 -1.49
CA GLY A 17 6.07 5.65 -2.27
C GLY A 17 6.03 7.07 -1.71
N TYR A 18 5.31 7.92 -2.42
CA TYR A 18 5.14 9.34 -2.08
C TYR A 18 3.84 9.87 -2.68
N GLY A 19 3.33 10.95 -2.08
CA GLY A 19 2.06 11.56 -2.47
C GLY A 19 2.20 13.02 -2.90
N LYS A 20 1.05 13.72 -2.96
CA LYS A 20 0.92 15.09 -3.47
C LYS A 20 1.78 16.13 -2.74
N ASP A 21 2.13 15.89 -1.48
CA ASP A 21 2.78 16.90 -0.63
C ASP A 21 4.30 16.92 -0.80
N GLU A 22 4.86 15.95 -1.54
CA GLU A 22 6.31 15.82 -1.73
C GLU A 22 6.76 16.37 -3.08
N MET A 23 7.92 17.07 -3.11
CA MET A 23 8.41 17.69 -4.34
C MET A 23 8.78 16.66 -5.41
N VAL A 24 9.25 15.47 -5.03
CA VAL A 24 9.50 14.37 -5.99
C VAL A 24 8.25 14.06 -6.81
N ASN A 25 7.05 14.12 -6.23
CA ASN A 25 5.81 13.83 -6.94
C ASN A 25 5.49 14.87 -8.03
N LYS A 26 6.03 16.08 -7.91
CA LYS A 26 5.92 17.12 -8.96
C LYS A 26 6.86 16.83 -10.14
N MET A 27 8.00 16.19 -9.89
CA MET A 27 9.01 15.90 -10.90
C MET A 27 8.76 14.54 -11.56
N ILE A 28 8.52 13.52 -10.76
CA ILE A 28 8.23 12.14 -11.14
C ILE A 28 7.01 11.74 -10.30
N PRO A 29 5.78 11.87 -10.81
CA PRO A 29 4.58 11.56 -10.04
C PRO A 29 4.53 10.06 -9.71
N TYR A 30 4.20 9.68 -8.47
CA TYR A 30 4.17 8.26 -8.11
C TYR A 30 3.17 7.49 -8.98
N TRP A 31 1.99 8.09 -9.17
CA TRP A 31 0.95 7.59 -10.06
C TRP A 31 1.17 8.15 -11.47
N GLY A 32 1.97 7.44 -12.25
CA GLY A 32 2.32 7.77 -13.62
C GLY A 32 3.80 7.61 -13.92
N MET A 33 4.67 7.85 -12.93
CA MET A 33 6.13 7.80 -13.02
C MET A 33 6.64 8.47 -14.32
N LEU A 34 7.51 7.81 -15.09
CA LEU A 34 8.00 8.33 -16.38
C LEU A 34 7.04 8.11 -17.56
N SER A 35 5.82 7.61 -17.28
CA SER A 35 4.76 7.41 -18.28
C SER A 35 3.78 8.58 -18.35
N GLY A 36 4.02 9.64 -17.57
CA GLY A 36 3.18 10.83 -17.49
C GLY A 36 2.18 10.76 -16.35
N ASN A 37 1.85 11.92 -15.79
CA ASN A 37 1.05 12.03 -14.57
C ASN A 37 -0.39 11.51 -14.76
N LEU A 38 -0.76 10.45 -14.03
CA LEU A 38 -2.11 9.87 -14.09
C LEU A 38 -3.15 10.79 -13.44
N MET A 39 -2.76 11.61 -12.45
CA MET A 39 -3.73 12.40 -11.69
C MET A 39 -4.43 13.46 -12.58
N PRO A 40 -3.73 14.32 -13.36
CA PRO A 40 -4.37 15.21 -14.33
C PRO A 40 -5.12 14.48 -15.43
N TYR A 41 -4.58 13.35 -15.93
CA TYR A 41 -5.26 12.54 -16.95
C TYR A 41 -6.64 12.08 -16.48
N LEU A 42 -6.73 11.52 -15.27
CA LEU A 42 -8.00 11.05 -14.70
C LEU A 42 -8.95 12.21 -14.39
N LYS A 43 -8.45 13.33 -13.86
CA LYS A 43 -9.25 14.54 -13.62
C LYS A 43 -9.87 15.11 -14.89
N ASN A 44 -9.10 15.15 -15.99
CA ASN A 44 -9.58 15.62 -17.29
C ASN A 44 -10.69 14.73 -17.88
N LEU A 45 -10.79 13.48 -17.42
CA LEU A 45 -11.86 12.55 -17.79
C LEU A 45 -13.08 12.62 -16.86
N GLY A 46 -13.05 13.50 -15.86
CA GLY A 46 -14.14 13.75 -14.91
C GLY A 46 -14.07 12.94 -13.62
N PHE A 47 -13.01 12.16 -13.38
CA PHE A 47 -12.83 11.44 -12.12
C PHE A 47 -12.36 12.39 -11.01
N GLU A 48 -12.98 12.29 -9.84
CA GLU A 48 -12.48 12.95 -8.62
C GLU A 48 -11.40 12.04 -8.01
N VAL A 49 -10.13 12.47 -8.04
CA VAL A 49 -8.96 11.65 -7.63
C VAL A 49 -7.99 12.41 -6.71
N TYR A 50 -7.49 11.71 -5.70
CA TYR A 50 -6.52 12.21 -4.71
C TYR A 50 -5.40 11.20 -4.47
N ASN A 51 -4.19 11.68 -4.13
CA ASN A 51 -3.03 10.84 -3.82
C ASN A 51 -2.32 11.37 -2.55
N PRO A 52 -2.84 11.09 -1.35
CA PRO A 52 -2.27 11.59 -0.09
C PRO A 52 -0.84 11.07 0.12
N SER A 53 -0.04 11.84 0.88
CA SER A 53 1.31 11.44 1.30
C SER A 53 1.25 10.80 2.68
N ILE A 54 1.71 9.57 2.83
CA ILE A 54 1.74 8.83 4.11
C ILE A 54 3.11 8.14 4.31
N GLY A 55 3.32 7.61 5.50
CA GLY A 55 4.42 6.77 5.96
C GLY A 55 4.89 5.76 4.94
N LYS A 56 6.02 6.01 4.28
CA LYS A 56 6.60 5.08 3.29
C LYS A 56 7.45 3.97 3.91
N TYR A 57 7.72 4.11 5.21
CA TYR A 57 8.49 3.17 6.03
C TYR A 57 7.69 2.67 7.26
N SER A 58 6.61 3.35 7.61
CA SER A 58 5.73 3.00 8.74
C SER A 58 4.94 1.71 8.48
N SER A 59 4.40 1.13 9.54
CA SER A 59 3.47 0.00 9.46
C SER A 59 2.15 0.37 8.77
N ASN A 60 1.38 -0.63 8.38
CA ASN A 60 0.04 -0.49 7.84
C ASN A 60 -0.90 0.19 8.85
N TRP A 61 -0.71 -0.06 10.16
CA TRP A 61 -1.48 0.61 11.22
C TRP A 61 -1.22 2.12 11.22
N ASP A 62 0.06 2.52 11.30
CA ASP A 62 0.44 3.93 11.28
C ASP A 62 -0.05 4.62 10.02
N ARG A 63 0.16 3.97 8.87
CA ARG A 63 -0.30 4.45 7.56
C ARG A 63 -1.82 4.60 7.47
N ALA A 64 -2.59 3.71 8.10
CA ALA A 64 -4.05 3.81 8.16
C ALA A 64 -4.49 4.99 9.02
N CYS A 65 -3.84 5.23 10.17
CA CYS A 65 -4.09 6.38 11.03
C CYS A 65 -3.76 7.71 10.33
N GLU A 66 -2.62 7.76 9.63
CA GLU A 66 -2.20 8.91 8.83
C GLU A 66 -3.17 9.20 7.68
N LEU A 67 -3.63 8.15 6.99
CA LEU A 67 -4.61 8.29 5.92
C LEU A 67 -5.97 8.76 6.45
N TRP A 68 -6.42 8.23 7.59
CA TRP A 68 -7.64 8.68 8.25
C TRP A 68 -7.59 10.17 8.59
N ALA A 69 -6.53 10.62 9.28
CA ALA A 69 -6.37 12.03 9.65
C ALA A 69 -6.33 12.95 8.42
N GLN A 70 -5.79 12.49 7.29
CA GLN A 70 -5.89 13.23 6.04
C GLN A 70 -7.31 13.26 5.48
N LEU A 71 -8.05 12.15 5.51
CA LEU A 71 -9.42 12.08 4.99
C LEU A 71 -10.36 13.01 5.74
N VAL A 72 -10.32 13.01 7.08
CA VAL A 72 -11.23 13.82 7.91
C VAL A 72 -10.67 15.16 8.36
N GLY A 73 -9.36 15.38 8.22
CA GLY A 73 -8.66 16.49 8.88
C GLY A 73 -8.41 16.21 10.36
N GLY A 74 -7.50 16.97 10.97
CA GLY A 74 -7.11 16.82 12.37
C GLY A 74 -5.72 16.21 12.54
N THR A 75 -5.41 15.82 13.77
CA THR A 75 -4.11 15.26 14.15
C THR A 75 -4.12 13.75 14.00
N VAL A 76 -3.06 13.17 13.41
CA VAL A 76 -2.86 11.72 13.41
C VAL A 76 -2.81 11.23 14.85
N ASP A 77 -3.69 10.31 15.19
CA ASP A 77 -3.70 9.59 16.47
C ASP A 77 -3.47 8.11 16.18
N TYR A 78 -2.29 7.63 16.52
CA TYR A 78 -1.89 6.23 16.36
C TYR A 78 -2.50 5.32 17.43
N GLY A 79 -3.16 5.87 18.45
CA GLY A 79 -3.77 5.11 19.55
C GLY A 79 -2.88 5.03 20.79
N VAL A 80 -3.50 5.02 21.97
CA VAL A 80 -2.82 4.90 23.27
C VAL A 80 -2.20 3.51 23.40
N ALA A 81 -2.97 2.45 23.10
CA ALA A 81 -2.53 1.07 23.29
C ALA A 81 -1.39 0.74 22.32
N HIS A 82 -1.56 1.02 21.04
CA HIS A 82 -0.59 0.80 19.98
C HIS A 82 0.72 1.54 20.25
N SER A 83 0.64 2.84 20.51
CA SER A 83 1.84 3.66 20.72
C SER A 83 2.61 3.25 21.97
N LYS A 84 1.91 2.83 23.04
CA LYS A 84 2.54 2.28 24.24
C LYS A 84 3.19 0.93 23.98
N LYS A 85 2.52 0.05 23.22
CA LYS A 85 3.01 -1.30 22.88
C LYS A 85 4.28 -1.26 22.04
N TYR A 86 4.32 -0.40 21.02
CA TYR A 86 5.45 -0.32 20.07
C TYR A 86 6.46 0.77 20.44
N GLY A 87 6.10 1.67 21.36
CA GLY A 87 7.01 2.62 21.98
C GLY A 87 7.35 3.83 21.11
N HIS A 88 6.40 4.33 20.32
CA HIS A 88 6.53 5.60 19.57
C HIS A 88 5.51 6.64 20.07
N LYS A 89 5.55 7.86 19.53
CA LYS A 89 4.59 8.92 19.90
C LYS A 89 3.17 8.52 19.48
N ARG A 90 2.18 8.83 20.34
CA ARG A 90 0.74 8.71 20.03
C ARG A 90 0.28 9.62 18.91
N PHE A 91 0.74 10.86 18.91
CA PHE A 91 0.29 11.85 17.94
C PHE A 91 1.34 12.13 16.87
N GLY A 92 0.89 12.22 15.62
CA GLY A 92 1.68 12.60 14.44
C GLY A 92 1.34 14.00 13.93
N ARG A 93 1.34 14.17 12.60
CA ARG A 93 1.08 15.47 11.94
C ARG A 93 -0.36 15.93 12.13
N THR A 94 -0.58 17.24 11.98
CA THR A 94 -1.92 17.83 11.95
C THR A 94 -2.26 18.33 10.55
N TYR A 95 -3.38 17.85 10.01
CA TYR A 95 -3.93 18.27 8.72
C TYR A 95 -5.08 19.26 8.96
N LYS A 96 -4.85 20.53 8.63
CA LYS A 96 -5.80 21.63 8.91
C LYS A 96 -7.14 21.51 8.16
N LYS A 97 -7.18 20.72 7.09
CA LYS A 97 -8.37 20.50 6.25
C LYS A 97 -8.47 19.02 5.89
N PRO A 98 -9.68 18.49 5.71
CA PRO A 98 -9.85 17.17 5.12
C PRO A 98 -9.29 17.15 3.70
N LEU A 99 -8.96 15.95 3.21
CA LEU A 99 -8.43 15.72 1.86
C LEU A 99 -9.42 16.24 0.80
N PHE A 100 -10.71 16.11 1.09
CA PHE A 100 -11.82 16.71 0.36
C PHE A 100 -13.04 16.85 1.28
N GLU A 101 -13.90 17.81 0.96
CA GLU A 101 -15.09 18.09 1.77
C GLU A 101 -16.18 17.03 1.57
N GLY A 102 -16.91 16.77 2.66
CA GLY A 102 -18.12 15.95 2.68
C GLY A 102 -17.92 14.44 2.80
N PHE A 103 -16.72 13.96 3.13
CA PHE A 103 -16.47 12.53 3.33
C PHE A 103 -17.45 11.93 4.36
N GLY A 104 -18.17 10.88 3.97
CA GLY A 104 -19.27 10.33 4.75
C GLY A 104 -20.10 9.28 3.99
N PRO A 105 -21.25 8.86 4.53
CA PRO A 105 -22.10 7.85 3.89
C PRO A 105 -22.70 8.32 2.54
N ASP A 106 -22.91 9.63 2.38
CA ASP A 106 -23.43 10.22 1.13
C ASP A 106 -22.35 10.47 0.07
N LYS A 107 -21.09 10.68 0.51
CA LYS A 107 -19.90 10.83 -0.35
C LYS A 107 -18.84 9.81 0.09
N LYS A 108 -19.14 8.55 -0.22
CA LYS A 108 -18.26 7.40 0.00
C LYS A 108 -16.94 7.56 -0.78
N ILE A 109 -15.96 6.71 -0.49
CA ILE A 109 -14.68 6.66 -1.24
C ILE A 109 -14.43 5.34 -1.96
N ASN A 110 -13.64 5.43 -3.02
CA ASN A 110 -12.97 4.32 -3.69
C ASN A 110 -11.49 4.31 -3.29
N LEU A 111 -11.05 3.34 -2.52
CA LEU A 111 -9.66 3.20 -2.09
C LEU A 111 -8.89 2.40 -3.14
N VAL A 112 -7.72 2.89 -3.57
CA VAL A 112 -6.86 2.22 -4.55
C VAL A 112 -5.44 2.15 -4.00
N GLY A 113 -5.01 0.96 -3.58
CA GLY A 113 -3.74 0.76 -2.88
C GLY A 113 -2.74 0.01 -3.73
N HIS A 114 -1.61 0.63 -4.07
CA HIS A 114 -0.52 -0.02 -4.77
C HIS A 114 0.48 -0.66 -3.79
N SER A 115 0.95 -1.88 -4.07
CA SER A 115 1.95 -2.56 -3.25
C SER A 115 1.47 -2.68 -1.79
N LEU A 116 2.23 -2.21 -0.80
CA LEU A 116 1.83 -2.13 0.61
C LEU A 116 0.58 -1.26 0.84
N GLY A 117 0.25 -0.35 -0.08
CA GLY A 117 -0.96 0.45 -0.02
C GLY A 117 -2.24 -0.40 0.04
N GLY A 118 -2.24 -1.62 -0.52
CA GLY A 118 -3.38 -2.53 -0.45
C GLY A 118 -3.70 -3.02 0.97
N PRO A 119 -2.76 -3.67 1.69
CA PRO A 119 -2.93 -3.97 3.11
C PRO A 119 -3.32 -2.75 3.94
N THR A 120 -2.72 -1.57 3.68
CA THR A 120 -3.04 -0.33 4.41
C THR A 120 -4.52 0.05 4.28
N ILE A 121 -5.06 0.10 3.06
CA ILE A 121 -6.45 0.50 2.85
C ILE A 121 -7.46 -0.55 3.34
N ARG A 122 -7.07 -1.83 3.35
CA ARG A 122 -7.89 -2.90 3.92
C ARG A 122 -7.94 -2.81 5.45
N LEU A 123 -6.81 -2.51 6.08
CA LEU A 123 -6.75 -2.27 7.53
C LEU A 123 -7.56 -1.03 7.91
N LEU A 124 -7.39 0.09 7.19
CA LEU A 124 -8.20 1.28 7.38
C LEU A 124 -9.70 0.95 7.30
N ALA A 125 -10.11 0.19 6.29
CA ALA A 125 -11.50 -0.19 6.12
C ALA A 125 -12.04 -1.02 7.30
N THR A 126 -11.23 -1.92 7.85
CA THR A 126 -11.62 -2.72 9.01
C THR A 126 -11.70 -1.87 10.27
N LEU A 127 -10.74 -0.97 10.50
CA LEU A 127 -10.78 -0.01 11.62
C LEU A 127 -11.99 0.93 11.50
N MET A 128 -12.29 1.44 10.31
CA MET A 128 -13.49 2.23 10.08
C MET A 128 -14.78 1.46 10.39
N ALA A 129 -14.85 0.18 10.03
CA ALA A 129 -16.01 -0.66 10.27
C ALA A 129 -16.18 -1.02 11.75
N ASP A 130 -15.12 -1.54 12.37
CA ASP A 130 -15.18 -2.27 13.64
C ASP A 130 -14.50 -1.51 14.79
N GLY A 131 -13.69 -0.50 14.49
CA GLY A 131 -12.85 0.19 15.45
C GLY A 131 -11.65 -0.65 15.88
N SER A 132 -11.09 -0.33 17.05
CA SER A 132 -10.10 -1.16 17.73
C SER A 132 -10.50 -1.36 19.17
N LYS A 133 -10.79 -2.60 19.54
CA LYS A 133 -11.17 -2.95 20.91
C LYS A 133 -10.06 -2.63 21.92
N GLU A 134 -8.80 -2.89 21.56
CA GLU A 134 -7.66 -2.58 22.43
C GLU A 134 -7.58 -1.06 22.70
N GLU A 135 -7.85 -0.23 21.70
CA GLU A 135 -7.85 1.23 21.88
C GLU A 135 -9.07 1.73 22.65
N GLN A 136 -10.24 1.15 22.42
CA GLN A 136 -11.47 1.44 23.17
C GLN A 136 -11.31 1.12 24.67
N GLU A 137 -10.62 0.04 25.01
CA GLU A 137 -10.35 -0.35 26.39
C GLU A 137 -9.25 0.52 27.05
N ALA A 138 -8.27 0.98 26.27
CA ALA A 138 -7.12 1.72 26.77
C ALA A 138 -7.33 3.25 26.84
N THR A 139 -8.36 3.79 26.20
CA THR A 139 -8.54 5.24 26.03
C THR A 139 -9.94 5.69 26.46
N PRO A 140 -10.08 6.76 27.27
CA PRO A 140 -11.36 7.39 27.53
C PRO A 140 -12.10 7.79 26.25
N GLU A 141 -13.44 7.70 26.24
CA GLU A 141 -14.27 7.87 25.04
C GLU A 141 -14.15 9.26 24.37
N ASP A 142 -13.92 10.30 25.18
CA ASP A 142 -13.72 11.68 24.76
C ASP A 142 -12.33 11.96 24.18
N GLU A 143 -11.34 11.12 24.50
CA GLU A 143 -9.99 11.16 23.93
C GLU A 143 -9.77 10.16 22.79
N LEU A 144 -10.66 9.18 22.62
CA LEU A 144 -10.54 8.12 21.62
C LEU A 144 -10.72 8.68 20.20
N SER A 145 -9.73 8.46 19.33
CA SER A 145 -9.84 8.77 17.90
C SER A 145 -11.08 8.14 17.30
N ASP A 146 -11.82 8.93 16.50
CA ASP A 146 -13.05 8.47 15.85
C ASP A 146 -12.82 7.27 14.91
N LEU A 147 -11.58 7.07 14.42
CA LEU A 147 -11.21 5.86 13.68
C LEU A 147 -11.45 4.60 14.51
N PHE A 148 -11.06 4.61 15.78
CA PHE A 148 -11.12 3.43 16.65
C PHE A 148 -12.50 3.18 17.26
N LYS A 149 -13.47 4.07 17.02
CA LYS A 149 -14.89 3.88 17.42
C LYS A 149 -15.63 2.91 16.51
N GLY A 150 -15.20 2.74 15.26
CA GLY A 150 -15.90 1.93 14.26
C GLY A 150 -17.19 2.59 13.74
N GLY A 151 -18.06 1.78 13.12
CA GLY A 151 -19.40 2.17 12.66
C GLY A 151 -19.46 2.87 11.29
N LYS A 152 -18.37 2.85 10.51
CA LYS A 152 -18.20 3.65 9.27
C LYS A 152 -18.01 2.79 8.02
N GLU A 153 -18.42 1.53 8.05
CA GLU A 153 -18.28 0.60 6.91
C GLU A 153 -18.98 1.10 5.64
N ASP A 154 -20.12 1.78 5.79
CA ASP A 154 -20.88 2.32 4.68
C ASP A 154 -20.26 3.58 4.03
N TRP A 155 -19.13 4.08 4.53
CA TRP A 155 -18.40 5.22 3.95
C TRP A 155 -17.44 4.79 2.84
N ILE A 156 -17.29 3.47 2.63
CA ILE A 156 -16.42 2.89 1.62
C ILE A 156 -17.28 2.27 0.54
N PHE A 157 -17.00 2.60 -0.72
CA PHE A 157 -17.70 2.02 -1.87
C PHE A 157 -16.90 0.88 -2.50
N SER A 158 -15.59 1.08 -2.68
CA SER A 158 -14.71 0.03 -3.21
C SER A 158 -13.28 0.09 -2.68
N ILE A 159 -12.61 -1.06 -2.76
CA ILE A 159 -11.20 -1.26 -2.43
C ILE A 159 -10.54 -1.98 -3.60
N SER A 160 -9.49 -1.40 -4.17
CA SER A 160 -8.69 -1.99 -5.24
C SER A 160 -7.24 -2.17 -4.81
N ALA A 161 -6.78 -3.41 -4.75
CA ALA A 161 -5.40 -3.77 -4.43
C ALA A 161 -4.60 -3.98 -5.72
N VAL A 162 -3.58 -3.14 -5.95
CA VAL A 162 -2.82 -3.07 -7.20
C VAL A 162 -1.39 -3.55 -7.00
N ALA A 163 -0.99 -4.60 -7.71
CA ALA A 163 0.30 -5.29 -7.50
C ALA A 163 0.63 -5.47 -5.99
N SER A 164 -0.39 -5.85 -5.22
CA SER A 164 -0.38 -5.62 -3.78
C SER A 164 0.33 -6.72 -3.01
N VAL A 165 0.92 -6.37 -1.87
CA VAL A 165 1.63 -7.31 -0.99
C VAL A 165 0.65 -7.96 0.00
N GLN A 166 -0.43 -8.58 -0.50
CA GLN A 166 -1.51 -9.05 0.38
C GLN A 166 -1.09 -10.19 1.30
N GLU A 167 -0.22 -11.09 0.81
CA GLU A 167 0.30 -12.24 1.56
C GLU A 167 1.80 -12.14 1.85
N GLY A 168 2.40 -10.95 1.72
CA GLY A 168 3.84 -10.76 1.86
C GLY A 168 4.64 -11.08 0.58
N THR A 169 5.96 -11.07 0.71
CA THR A 169 6.88 -11.46 -0.37
C THR A 169 7.93 -12.48 0.10
N THR A 170 8.19 -13.48 -0.74
CA THR A 170 9.30 -14.44 -0.52
C THR A 170 10.68 -13.79 -0.66
N LEU A 171 10.75 -12.53 -1.11
CA LEU A 171 11.99 -11.77 -1.12
C LEU A 171 12.56 -11.60 0.29
N ALA A 172 11.71 -11.41 1.30
CA ALA A 172 12.11 -11.31 2.70
C ALA A 172 12.83 -12.57 3.23
N TYR A 173 12.61 -13.71 2.57
CA TYR A 173 13.14 -15.02 2.97
C TYR A 173 14.34 -15.42 2.11
N SER A 174 14.22 -15.21 0.79
CA SER A 174 15.24 -15.59 -0.19
C SER A 174 16.44 -14.64 -0.21
N MET A 175 16.30 -13.40 0.27
CA MET A 175 17.35 -12.38 0.31
C MET A 175 17.48 -11.69 1.68
N GLN A 176 17.35 -12.45 2.79
CA GLN A 176 17.37 -11.92 4.17
C GLN A 176 18.50 -10.91 4.45
N LYS A 177 19.75 -11.22 4.05
CA LYS A 177 20.89 -10.31 4.26
C LYS A 177 20.72 -8.97 3.53
N THR A 178 20.24 -9.02 2.28
CA THR A 178 19.98 -7.81 1.48
C THR A 178 18.82 -7.02 2.06
N ILE A 179 17.75 -7.69 2.48
CA ILE A 179 16.59 -7.04 3.08
C ILE A 179 16.94 -6.37 4.41
N HIS A 180 17.69 -7.05 5.27
CA HIS A 180 18.20 -6.46 6.51
C HIS A 180 19.09 -5.23 6.25
N PHE A 181 19.96 -5.30 5.24
CA PHE A 181 20.75 -4.13 4.83
C PHE A 181 19.86 -2.96 4.35
N LEU A 182 18.86 -3.23 3.51
CA LEU A 182 17.94 -2.20 3.01
C LEU A 182 17.07 -1.59 4.13
N GLU A 183 16.71 -2.39 5.13
CA GLU A 183 16.03 -1.91 6.34
C GLU A 183 16.91 -0.93 7.12
N LEU A 184 18.15 -1.31 7.45
CA LEU A 184 19.07 -0.40 8.15
C LEU A 184 19.33 0.87 7.33
N PHE A 185 19.51 0.72 6.01
CA PHE A 185 19.72 1.85 5.10
C PHE A 185 18.49 2.78 5.07
N THR A 186 17.29 2.23 5.21
CA THR A 186 16.05 3.02 5.29
C THR A 186 16.04 3.93 6.51
N TYR A 187 16.41 3.43 7.69
CA TYR A 187 16.42 4.25 8.90
C TYR A 187 17.55 5.29 8.88
N PHE A 188 18.70 4.94 8.30
CA PHE A 188 19.76 5.92 8.01
C PHE A 188 19.23 7.04 7.11
N PHE A 189 18.63 6.68 5.99
CA PHE A 189 18.10 7.64 5.03
C PHE A 189 17.00 8.50 5.67
N ALA A 190 16.09 7.89 6.43
CA ALA A 190 15.00 8.59 7.11
C ALA A 190 15.48 9.64 8.12
N ASN A 191 16.62 9.43 8.79
CA ASN A 191 17.18 10.40 9.73
C ASN A 191 17.76 11.65 9.04
N ILE A 192 18.27 11.51 7.81
CA ILE A 192 18.98 12.58 7.09
C ILE A 192 18.07 13.41 6.16
N THR A 193 16.77 13.13 6.13
CA THR A 193 15.79 13.79 5.24
C THR A 193 15.16 15.05 5.83
N GLY A 194 15.88 15.84 6.63
CA GLY A 194 15.31 17.06 7.22
C GLY A 194 16.19 18.32 7.11
N ASN A 195 15.52 19.44 6.88
CA ASN A 195 16.04 20.79 6.62
C ASN A 195 17.17 20.87 5.58
N ASN A 196 17.08 20.05 4.53
CA ASN A 196 17.94 20.06 3.37
C ASN A 196 17.10 19.80 2.10
N PRO A 197 17.64 20.05 0.89
CA PRO A 197 16.92 19.80 -0.36
C PRO A 197 16.44 18.35 -0.52
N LEU A 198 17.15 17.37 0.08
CA LEU A 198 16.77 15.97 0.07
C LEU A 198 15.46 15.72 0.82
N GLY A 199 15.29 16.31 2.00
CA GLY A 199 14.05 16.23 2.77
C GLY A 199 12.86 16.91 2.10
N MET A 200 13.08 18.03 1.43
CA MET A 200 12.00 18.64 0.62
C MET A 200 11.64 17.79 -0.60
N LEU A 201 12.63 17.11 -1.18
CA LEU A 201 12.45 16.23 -2.34
C LEU A 201 11.66 14.98 -1.97
N TYR A 202 12.10 14.27 -0.94
CA TYR A 202 11.61 12.94 -0.56
C TYR A 202 11.77 12.80 0.96
N GLU A 203 10.69 13.05 1.70
CA GLU A 203 10.72 12.99 3.16
C GLU A 203 10.42 11.58 3.70
N SER A 204 10.52 11.33 5.01
CA SER A 204 10.43 9.97 5.54
C SER A 204 9.13 9.61 6.25
N HIS A 205 8.35 10.58 6.74
CA HIS A 205 7.21 10.35 7.65
C HIS A 205 7.56 9.48 8.88
N MET A 206 8.72 9.74 9.52
CA MET A 206 9.22 8.98 10.68
C MET A 206 9.31 9.82 11.97
N GLU A 207 8.50 10.87 12.09
CA GLU A 207 8.48 11.76 13.25
C GLU A 207 7.91 11.14 14.54
N GLN A 208 7.05 10.12 14.42
CA GLN A 208 6.51 9.36 15.54
C GLN A 208 7.62 8.55 16.24
N TRP A 209 8.57 8.07 15.45
CA TRP A 209 9.80 7.41 15.92
C TRP A 209 10.90 8.40 16.33
N GLY A 210 10.70 9.70 16.08
CA GLY A 210 11.67 10.74 16.40
C GLY A 210 12.96 10.66 15.59
N LEU A 211 12.88 10.14 14.35
CA LEU A 211 13.97 10.18 13.36
C LEU A 211 14.03 11.54 12.64
N ILE A 212 12.87 12.20 12.53
CA ILE A 212 12.75 13.58 12.07
C ILE A 212 11.83 14.36 13.00
N GLU A 213 11.85 15.67 12.88
CA GLU A 213 10.81 16.54 13.44
C GLU A 213 9.97 17.13 12.32
N TRP A 214 8.67 17.24 12.58
CA TRP A 214 7.73 17.96 11.75
C TRP A 214 7.07 19.05 12.59
N GLU A 215 7.16 20.29 12.13
CA GLU A 215 6.62 21.47 12.82
C GLU A 215 6.08 22.44 11.76
N ASP A 216 4.76 22.63 11.73
CA ASP A 216 4.07 23.55 10.80
C ASP A 216 4.50 23.43 9.33
N GLY A 217 4.63 22.19 8.83
CA GLY A 217 5.04 21.91 7.45
C GLY A 217 6.54 22.02 7.19
N LYS A 218 7.36 22.28 8.22
CA LYS A 218 8.83 22.25 8.14
C LYS A 218 9.34 20.94 8.74
N ILE A 219 10.32 20.34 8.06
CA ILE A 219 10.95 19.09 8.46
C ILE A 219 12.37 19.38 8.93
N LYS A 220 12.76 18.87 10.09
CA LYS A 220 14.13 19.00 10.62
C LYS A 220 14.75 17.62 10.81
N SER A 221 16.01 17.46 10.39
CA SER A 221 16.75 16.21 10.61
C SER A 221 17.05 16.07 12.09
N LYS A 222 17.17 14.82 12.55
CA LYS A 222 17.78 14.52 13.86
C LYS A 222 19.16 13.91 13.65
N SER A 223 19.95 13.93 14.72
CA SER A 223 21.22 13.20 14.76
C SER A 223 20.97 11.71 14.49
N LEU A 224 21.94 11.07 13.82
CA LEU A 224 21.90 9.63 13.63
C LEU A 224 21.84 8.94 15.00
N ASP A 225 20.91 7.99 15.13
CA ASP A 225 20.58 7.33 16.38
C ASP A 225 20.30 5.85 16.09
N VAL A 226 21.35 5.04 16.19
CA VAL A 226 21.29 3.61 15.88
C VAL A 226 20.43 2.84 16.89
N GLU A 227 20.32 3.33 18.13
CA GLU A 227 19.45 2.70 19.14
C GLU A 227 17.99 2.84 18.75
N LYS A 228 17.57 4.00 18.24
CA LYS A 228 16.22 4.15 17.65
C LYS A 228 15.98 3.23 16.47
N TRP A 229 16.96 3.04 15.59
CA TRP A 229 16.81 2.13 14.45
C TRP A 229 16.59 0.69 14.91
N LYS A 230 17.38 0.24 15.90
CA LYS A 230 17.19 -1.07 16.53
C LYS A 230 15.81 -1.17 17.17
N LYS A 231 15.37 -0.13 17.90
CA LYS A 231 14.03 -0.10 18.50
C LYS A 231 12.92 -0.23 17.46
N ILE A 232 13.02 0.45 16.32
CA ILE A 232 12.04 0.34 15.22
C ILE A 232 12.06 -1.07 14.62
N GLN A 233 13.24 -1.65 14.42
CA GLN A 233 13.38 -3.01 13.90
C GLN A 233 12.81 -4.05 14.88
N ASP A 234 13.13 -3.94 16.17
CA ASP A 234 12.70 -4.86 17.22
C ASP A 234 11.21 -4.75 17.53
N SER A 235 10.60 -3.55 17.39
CA SER A 235 9.16 -3.36 17.59
C SER A 235 8.32 -4.12 16.58
N ARG A 236 8.88 -4.37 15.37
CA ARG A 236 8.19 -4.92 14.19
C ARG A 236 7.03 -4.06 13.68
N ASP A 237 6.88 -2.84 14.18
CA ASP A 237 5.88 -1.86 13.76
C ASP A 237 6.44 -1.01 12.62
N ASN A 238 6.75 -1.68 11.52
CA ASN A 238 7.40 -1.09 10.36
C ASN A 238 7.10 -1.88 9.09
N VAL A 239 7.30 -1.25 7.95
CA VAL A 239 7.05 -1.87 6.64
C VAL A 239 7.82 -3.18 6.42
N TRP A 240 9.07 -3.26 6.88
CA TRP A 240 9.96 -4.40 6.61
C TRP A 240 9.46 -5.68 7.29
N SER A 241 8.88 -5.54 8.48
CA SER A 241 8.27 -6.66 9.21
C SER A 241 6.97 -7.12 8.54
N GLU A 242 6.15 -6.18 8.05
CA GLU A 242 4.83 -6.49 7.50
C GLU A 242 4.84 -6.97 6.03
N ILE A 243 5.92 -6.75 5.28
CA ILE A 243 6.09 -7.36 3.94
C ILE A 243 6.54 -8.82 3.99
N THR A 244 6.90 -9.35 5.17
CA THR A 244 7.17 -10.79 5.34
C THR A 244 5.86 -11.59 5.25
N LEU A 245 5.92 -12.89 4.94
CA LEU A 245 4.72 -13.74 4.87
C LEU A 245 4.04 -13.84 6.24
N LYS A 246 4.84 -13.92 7.31
CA LYS A 246 4.34 -13.91 8.70
C LYS A 246 3.74 -12.57 9.08
N GLY A 247 4.42 -11.46 8.79
CA GLY A 247 3.91 -10.12 9.08
C GLY A 247 2.60 -9.84 8.35
N ALA A 248 2.54 -10.12 7.04
CA ALA A 248 1.31 -10.00 6.27
C ALA A 248 0.18 -10.88 6.82
N LYS A 249 0.49 -12.11 7.27
CA LYS A 249 -0.48 -12.99 7.93
C LYS A 249 -1.00 -12.39 9.25
N GLU A 250 -0.14 -11.80 10.08
CA GLU A 250 -0.56 -11.13 11.32
C GLU A 250 -1.41 -9.88 11.05
N VAL A 251 -1.09 -9.11 10.02
CA VAL A 251 -1.94 -7.98 9.56
C VAL A 251 -3.29 -8.50 9.06
N ASN A 252 -3.30 -9.56 8.25
CA ASN A 252 -4.53 -10.15 7.70
C ASN A 252 -5.47 -10.71 8.78
N LYS A 253 -4.97 -11.18 9.93
CA LYS A 253 -5.83 -11.61 11.05
C LYS A 253 -6.71 -10.50 11.61
N GLN A 254 -6.29 -9.24 11.44
CA GLN A 254 -7.02 -8.07 11.92
C GLN A 254 -7.97 -7.53 10.86
N ILE A 255 -7.99 -8.10 9.66
CA ILE A 255 -8.70 -7.58 8.50
C ILE A 255 -9.81 -8.55 8.10
N ARG A 256 -10.96 -8.01 7.71
CA ARG A 256 -12.02 -8.80 7.06
C ARG A 256 -12.56 -8.13 5.80
N CYS A 257 -13.10 -8.93 4.91
CA CYS A 257 -13.86 -8.46 3.76
C CYS A 257 -15.23 -7.92 4.21
N LEU A 258 -15.50 -6.63 3.97
CA LEU A 258 -16.77 -5.97 4.33
C LEU A 258 -17.85 -6.34 3.32
N LYS A 259 -19.02 -6.78 3.80
CA LYS A 259 -20.09 -7.36 2.97
C LYS A 259 -20.61 -6.43 1.87
N ASN A 260 -20.67 -5.13 2.14
CA ASN A 260 -21.28 -4.12 1.26
C ASN A 260 -20.26 -3.35 0.40
N VAL A 261 -18.98 -3.73 0.43
CA VAL A 261 -17.90 -3.07 -0.32
C VAL A 261 -17.48 -3.93 -1.50
N TYR A 262 -17.19 -3.30 -2.64
CA TYR A 262 -16.58 -4.00 -3.78
C TYR A 262 -15.07 -4.14 -3.60
N TYR A 263 -14.53 -5.34 -3.73
CA TYR A 263 -13.08 -5.59 -3.65
C TYR A 263 -12.54 -6.00 -5.02
N PHE A 264 -11.37 -5.48 -5.40
CA PHE A 264 -10.71 -5.81 -6.67
C PHE A 264 -9.23 -6.08 -6.48
N SER A 265 -8.72 -7.12 -7.14
CA SER A 265 -7.27 -7.40 -7.20
C SER A 265 -6.76 -7.19 -8.61
N TRP A 266 -5.67 -6.43 -8.75
CA TRP A 266 -5.00 -6.17 -10.02
C TRP A 266 -3.61 -6.82 -10.00
N PRO A 267 -3.54 -8.17 -10.09
CA PRO A 267 -2.28 -8.89 -10.01
C PRO A 267 -1.40 -8.58 -11.22
N CYS A 268 -0.10 -8.56 -10.99
CA CYS A 268 0.94 -8.31 -11.97
C CYS A 268 1.92 -9.48 -12.04
N CYS A 269 2.46 -9.70 -13.23
CA CYS A 269 3.54 -10.66 -13.45
C CYS A 269 4.41 -10.21 -14.62
N LYS A 270 5.72 -10.22 -14.41
CA LYS A 270 6.72 -9.91 -15.44
C LYS A 270 7.87 -10.92 -15.47
N SER A 271 7.68 -12.09 -14.87
CA SER A 271 8.56 -13.23 -15.01
C SER A 271 7.97 -14.28 -15.96
N SER A 272 8.80 -15.21 -16.42
CA SER A 272 8.41 -16.32 -17.29
C SER A 272 8.97 -17.63 -16.74
N GLN A 273 8.19 -18.70 -16.84
CA GLN A 273 8.65 -20.06 -16.57
C GLN A 273 9.81 -20.40 -17.52
N MET A 274 10.88 -20.97 -16.97
CA MET A 274 11.94 -21.59 -17.75
C MET A 274 11.54 -23.02 -18.10
N PHE A 275 11.57 -23.35 -19.39
CA PHE A 275 11.36 -24.71 -19.88
C PHE A 275 12.65 -25.52 -19.84
N PHE A 276 12.54 -26.85 -19.83
CA PHE A 276 13.66 -27.80 -19.87
C PHE A 276 14.61 -27.74 -18.65
N MET A 277 14.09 -27.30 -17.50
CA MET A 277 14.81 -27.31 -16.22
C MET A 277 14.35 -28.50 -15.36
N ASN A 278 15.28 -29.09 -14.59
CA ASN A 278 14.95 -30.18 -13.66
C ASN A 278 14.09 -29.74 -12.46
N LYS A 279 13.99 -28.43 -12.21
CA LYS A 279 13.16 -27.82 -11.17
C LYS A 279 12.46 -26.59 -11.73
N PRO A 280 11.18 -26.36 -11.40
CA PRO A 280 10.45 -25.17 -11.83
C PRO A 280 11.15 -23.89 -11.39
N ARG A 281 11.18 -22.93 -12.32
CA ARG A 281 11.91 -21.69 -12.15
C ARG A 281 11.30 -20.60 -13.00
N HIS A 282 11.18 -19.42 -12.43
CA HIS A 282 10.82 -18.20 -13.13
C HIS A 282 12.01 -17.26 -13.25
N THR A 283 12.12 -16.58 -14.38
CA THR A 283 13.12 -15.52 -14.61
C THR A 283 12.47 -14.24 -15.08
N PRO A 284 13.06 -13.07 -14.77
CA PRO A 284 12.54 -11.81 -15.26
C PRO A 284 12.51 -11.80 -16.79
N ARG A 285 11.41 -11.34 -17.38
CA ARG A 285 11.36 -11.06 -18.82
C ARG A 285 12.29 -9.89 -19.13
N PHE A 286 12.90 -9.86 -20.31
CA PHE A 286 13.83 -8.78 -20.71
C PHE A 286 13.25 -7.36 -20.57
N ILE A 287 11.92 -7.23 -20.72
CA ILE A 287 11.19 -5.97 -20.60
C ILE A 287 10.75 -5.63 -19.17
N MET A 288 11.17 -6.39 -18.15
CA MET A 288 11.10 -5.97 -16.75
C MET A 288 12.20 -4.93 -16.50
N SER A 289 11.91 -3.90 -15.70
CA SER A 289 12.93 -2.98 -15.20
C SER A 289 14.16 -3.74 -14.66
N PRO A 290 15.39 -3.45 -15.15
CA PRO A 290 16.61 -4.13 -14.70
C PRO A 290 16.86 -4.01 -13.19
N LEU A 291 16.31 -2.98 -12.54
CA LEU A 291 16.36 -2.82 -11.08
C LEU A 291 15.75 -4.02 -10.33
N PHE A 292 14.83 -4.75 -10.95
CA PHE A 292 14.13 -5.86 -10.34
C PHE A 292 14.65 -7.24 -10.76
N TRP A 293 15.63 -7.33 -11.66
CA TRP A 293 16.07 -8.63 -12.16
C TRP A 293 16.64 -9.54 -11.07
N GLY A 294 17.49 -8.99 -10.18
CA GLY A 294 18.07 -9.74 -9.07
C GLY A 294 17.00 -10.27 -8.10
N PHE A 295 16.04 -9.41 -7.75
CA PHE A 295 14.93 -9.76 -6.86
C PHE A 295 13.98 -10.77 -7.51
N SER A 296 13.59 -10.55 -8.77
CA SER A 296 12.74 -11.46 -9.56
C SER A 296 13.34 -12.85 -9.67
N HIS A 297 14.65 -12.91 -9.91
CA HIS A 297 15.39 -14.16 -9.98
C HIS A 297 15.45 -14.88 -8.64
N SER A 298 15.54 -14.13 -7.54
CA SER A 298 15.52 -14.71 -6.20
C SER A 298 14.17 -15.31 -5.84
N ILE A 299 13.08 -14.59 -6.11
CA ILE A 299 11.71 -15.09 -5.94
C ILE A 299 11.47 -16.31 -6.84
N GLY A 300 11.85 -16.21 -8.12
CA GLY A 300 11.61 -17.22 -9.14
C GLY A 300 12.40 -18.53 -8.98
N LYS A 301 13.23 -18.67 -7.93
CA LYS A 301 13.89 -19.94 -7.55
C LYS A 301 13.51 -20.42 -6.14
N TYR A 302 12.66 -19.69 -5.42
CA TYR A 302 12.35 -19.94 -4.02
C TYR A 302 11.01 -20.68 -3.89
N SER A 303 11.01 -21.97 -4.26
CA SER A 303 9.83 -22.85 -4.22
C SER A 303 9.71 -23.69 -2.94
N GLU A 304 10.54 -23.42 -1.94
CA GLU A 304 10.59 -24.15 -0.67
C GLU A 304 11.04 -23.18 0.41
N ASN A 305 10.30 -23.14 1.52
CA ASN A 305 10.66 -22.32 2.66
C ASN A 305 11.75 -23.00 3.49
N LYS A 306 12.88 -22.31 3.67
CA LYS A 306 14.04 -22.82 4.43
C LYS A 306 14.29 -22.06 5.72
N VAL A 307 13.41 -21.12 6.05
CA VAL A 307 13.56 -20.20 7.18
C VAL A 307 12.56 -20.55 8.27
N ASP A 308 11.33 -20.87 7.88
CA ASP A 308 10.27 -21.26 8.80
C ASP A 308 9.22 -22.18 8.16
N ASP A 309 8.13 -22.39 8.89
CA ASP A 309 7.03 -23.29 8.61
C ASP A 309 5.97 -22.74 7.65
N TYR A 310 6.12 -21.50 7.15
CA TYR A 310 5.14 -20.96 6.19
C TYR A 310 5.22 -21.73 4.87
N PRO A 311 4.11 -22.30 4.35
CA PRO A 311 4.15 -23.15 3.16
C PRO A 311 4.45 -22.33 1.91
N ILE A 312 5.54 -22.69 1.22
CA ILE A 312 5.93 -22.12 -0.06
C ILE A 312 6.14 -23.27 -1.04
N ASP A 313 5.58 -23.12 -2.23
CA ASP A 313 5.70 -24.06 -3.34
C ASP A 313 5.90 -23.31 -4.67
N GLU A 314 5.84 -24.04 -5.79
CA GLU A 314 6.10 -23.50 -7.12
C GLU A 314 5.11 -22.40 -7.56
N ARG A 315 3.94 -22.29 -6.92
CA ARG A 315 2.97 -21.23 -7.22
C ARG A 315 3.45 -19.84 -6.79
N TRP A 316 4.49 -19.79 -5.95
CA TRP A 316 5.13 -18.55 -5.49
C TRP A 316 6.23 -18.03 -6.44
N LEU A 317 6.57 -18.78 -7.50
CA LEU A 317 7.64 -18.41 -8.42
C LEU A 317 7.26 -17.30 -9.42
N PRO A 318 6.06 -17.28 -10.04
CA PRO A 318 5.62 -16.16 -10.87
C PRO A 318 5.64 -14.86 -10.06
N ASN A 319 6.18 -13.78 -10.62
CA ASN A 319 6.36 -12.53 -9.88
C ASN A 319 6.46 -11.32 -10.81
N ASP A 320 6.24 -10.14 -10.23
CA ASP A 320 6.37 -8.84 -10.89
C ASP A 320 7.74 -8.17 -10.66
N GLY A 321 8.69 -8.89 -10.06
CA GLY A 321 10.01 -8.39 -9.71
C GLY A 321 10.23 -8.16 -8.22
N LEU A 322 9.17 -7.89 -7.45
CA LEU A 322 9.27 -7.68 -5.99
C LEU A 322 8.28 -8.54 -5.19
N VAL A 323 7.16 -8.92 -5.80
CA VAL A 323 6.08 -9.64 -5.14
C VAL A 323 5.67 -10.87 -5.97
N PRO A 324 5.58 -12.06 -5.36
CA PRO A 324 4.98 -13.24 -5.98
C PRO A 324 3.56 -12.95 -6.48
N THR A 325 3.19 -13.35 -7.69
CA THR A 325 1.88 -13.05 -8.28
C THR A 325 0.73 -13.65 -7.46
N ILE A 326 0.92 -14.82 -6.84
CA ILE A 326 -0.08 -15.44 -5.96
C ILE A 326 -0.40 -14.56 -4.74
N ALA A 327 0.59 -13.82 -4.22
CA ALA A 327 0.43 -12.94 -3.07
C ALA A 327 -0.30 -11.63 -3.39
N GLN A 328 -0.63 -11.40 -4.67
CA GLN A 328 -1.35 -10.21 -5.15
C GLN A 328 -2.82 -10.49 -5.48
N LEU A 329 -3.25 -11.75 -5.33
CA LEU A 329 -4.62 -12.20 -5.61
C LEU A 329 -5.56 -11.74 -4.48
N ALA A 330 -6.29 -12.66 -3.85
CA ALA A 330 -7.02 -12.40 -2.62
C ALA A 330 -6.18 -12.89 -1.43
N PRO A 331 -6.35 -12.27 -0.24
CA PRO A 331 -5.79 -12.79 1.00
C PRO A 331 -6.24 -14.22 1.26
N SER A 332 -5.38 -15.00 1.90
CA SER A 332 -5.63 -16.41 2.21
C SER A 332 -6.88 -16.57 3.07
N GLY A 333 -7.84 -17.36 2.58
CA GLY A 333 -9.11 -17.62 3.27
C GLY A 333 -10.23 -16.62 3.00
N GLU A 334 -9.95 -15.49 2.34
CA GLU A 334 -10.99 -14.57 1.90
C GLU A 334 -11.67 -15.08 0.60
N PRO A 335 -12.99 -14.86 0.45
CA PRO A 335 -13.70 -15.32 -0.74
C PRO A 335 -13.24 -14.51 -1.96
N TYR A 336 -13.14 -15.16 -3.11
CA TYR A 336 -12.78 -14.52 -4.37
C TYR A 336 -13.45 -15.16 -5.58
N VAL A 337 -13.45 -14.42 -6.69
CA VAL A 337 -13.92 -14.85 -8.01
C VAL A 337 -13.14 -14.11 -9.10
N TYR A 338 -12.88 -14.75 -10.24
CA TYR A 338 -12.21 -14.07 -11.34
C TYR A 338 -13.21 -13.25 -12.17
N MET A 339 -12.82 -12.02 -12.53
CA MET A 339 -13.64 -11.08 -13.32
C MET A 339 -14.08 -11.67 -14.67
N ARG A 340 -13.23 -12.49 -15.29
CA ARG A 340 -13.55 -13.19 -16.55
C ARG A 340 -14.75 -14.14 -16.42
N ASP A 341 -14.96 -14.73 -15.24
CA ASP A 341 -16.07 -15.65 -14.97
C ASP A 341 -17.38 -14.89 -14.69
N LEU A 342 -17.27 -13.61 -14.36
CA LEU A 342 -18.39 -12.71 -14.07
C LEU A 342 -18.84 -11.88 -15.28
N LYS A 343 -18.20 -12.05 -16.45
CA LYS A 343 -18.47 -11.24 -17.66
C LYS A 343 -18.49 -9.72 -17.39
N GLY A 344 -17.67 -9.25 -16.44
CA GLY A 344 -17.57 -7.84 -16.07
C GLY A 344 -18.57 -7.34 -15.02
N GLU A 345 -19.32 -8.22 -14.36
CA GLU A 345 -20.27 -7.84 -13.29
C GLU A 345 -19.71 -8.17 -11.88
N PRO A 346 -18.98 -7.24 -11.23
CA PRO A 346 -18.37 -7.51 -9.94
C PRO A 346 -19.40 -7.66 -8.81
N LYS A 347 -18.99 -8.37 -7.76
CA LYS A 347 -19.80 -8.66 -6.56
C LYS A 347 -19.25 -7.94 -5.32
N LYS A 348 -20.15 -7.50 -4.42
CA LYS A 348 -19.80 -6.94 -3.11
C LYS A 348 -19.38 -8.06 -2.14
N GLY A 349 -18.53 -7.76 -1.16
CA GLY A 349 -18.12 -8.69 -0.09
C GLY A 349 -17.25 -9.87 -0.55
N ILE A 350 -16.65 -9.77 -1.74
CA ILE A 350 -15.80 -10.80 -2.34
C ILE A 350 -14.74 -10.12 -3.22
N TRP A 351 -13.54 -10.70 -3.30
CA TRP A 351 -12.49 -10.22 -4.19
C TRP A 351 -12.79 -10.55 -5.64
N ASN A 352 -12.96 -9.52 -6.47
CA ASN A 352 -13.11 -9.63 -7.91
C ASN A 352 -11.72 -9.52 -8.56
N ILE A 353 -11.13 -10.65 -8.91
CA ILE A 353 -9.75 -10.74 -9.38
C ILE A 353 -9.69 -10.51 -10.89
N TYR A 354 -9.00 -9.45 -11.33
CA TYR A 354 -8.70 -9.24 -12.74
C TYR A 354 -7.67 -10.25 -13.25
N ASP A 355 -7.66 -10.45 -14.57
CA ASP A 355 -6.56 -11.18 -15.21
C ASP A 355 -5.21 -10.51 -14.95
N VAL A 356 -4.17 -11.34 -14.89
CA VAL A 356 -2.81 -10.92 -14.56
C VAL A 356 -2.30 -9.93 -15.60
N VAL A 357 -1.94 -8.73 -15.15
CA VAL A 357 -1.37 -7.69 -16.00
C VAL A 357 0.10 -7.99 -16.24
N SER A 358 0.52 -7.90 -17.51
CA SER A 358 1.93 -7.99 -17.87
C SER A 358 2.67 -6.68 -17.52
N CYS A 359 2.86 -6.41 -16.24
CA CYS A 359 3.64 -5.29 -15.70
C CYS A 359 4.62 -5.81 -14.65
N ASP A 360 5.78 -5.18 -14.55
CA ASP A 360 6.59 -5.29 -13.33
C ASP A 360 5.98 -4.43 -12.22
N HIS A 361 6.53 -4.53 -11.01
CA HIS A 361 5.95 -3.94 -9.81
C HIS A 361 5.68 -2.45 -9.94
N LEU A 362 6.59 -1.66 -10.55
CA LEU A 362 6.36 -0.23 -10.77
C LEU A 362 5.68 0.07 -12.10
N GLY A 363 5.71 -0.85 -13.06
CA GLY A 363 5.07 -0.68 -14.36
C GLY A 363 3.57 -0.38 -14.26
N ILE A 364 2.86 -0.95 -13.28
CA ILE A 364 1.42 -0.70 -13.08
C ILE A 364 1.09 0.69 -12.52
N VAL A 365 2.10 1.42 -12.02
CA VAL A 365 2.03 2.85 -11.69
C VAL A 365 2.85 3.70 -12.66
N GLY A 366 3.32 3.12 -13.76
CA GLY A 366 4.00 3.78 -14.87
C GLY A 366 5.46 3.38 -15.09
N GLY A 367 6.20 3.02 -14.05
CA GLY A 367 7.58 2.53 -14.13
C GLY A 367 8.67 3.61 -14.28
N LEU A 368 9.91 3.24 -13.93
CA LEU A 368 11.10 4.09 -13.98
C LEU A 368 12.00 3.69 -15.15
N LEU A 369 12.84 2.67 -14.99
CA LEU A 369 13.67 2.14 -16.08
C LEU A 369 12.83 1.17 -16.93
N LEU A 370 12.67 1.46 -18.22
CA LEU A 370 11.72 0.79 -19.13
C LEU A 370 10.25 1.01 -18.74
N PRO A 371 9.76 2.26 -18.75
CA PRO A 371 8.42 2.59 -18.30
C PRO A 371 7.32 1.95 -19.16
N THR A 372 6.18 1.66 -18.53
CA THR A 372 4.97 1.20 -19.21
C THR A 372 4.28 2.38 -19.88
N SER A 373 4.43 2.52 -21.21
CA SER A 373 3.90 3.67 -21.97
C SER A 373 2.50 4.11 -21.55
N ALA A 374 2.25 5.42 -21.59
CA ALA A 374 0.95 6.03 -21.29
C ALA A 374 -0.21 5.32 -22.00
N SER A 375 -0.03 4.98 -23.28
CA SER A 375 -1.00 4.27 -24.12
C SER A 375 -1.37 2.87 -23.63
N LYS A 376 -0.55 2.23 -22.79
CA LYS A 376 -0.83 0.95 -22.14
C LYS A 376 -1.38 1.14 -20.73
N LEU A 377 -0.85 2.10 -20.00
CA LEU A 377 -1.22 2.36 -18.61
C LEU A 377 -2.59 3.01 -18.47
N GLN A 378 -2.84 4.07 -19.24
CA GLN A 378 -4.05 4.89 -19.14
C GLN A 378 -5.35 4.11 -19.40
N PRO A 379 -5.43 3.20 -20.40
CA PRO A 379 -6.61 2.38 -20.60
C PRO A 379 -6.95 1.47 -19.41
N ILE A 380 -5.94 0.98 -18.68
CA ILE A 380 -6.15 0.12 -17.50
C ILE A 380 -6.91 0.89 -16.42
N TYR A 381 -6.46 2.10 -16.08
CA TYR A 381 -7.14 2.92 -15.07
C TYR A 381 -8.50 3.40 -15.57
N LEU A 382 -8.60 3.79 -16.85
CA LEU A 382 -9.84 4.24 -17.46
C LEU A 382 -10.94 3.17 -17.41
N ASP A 383 -10.60 1.95 -17.81
CA ASP A 383 -11.51 0.81 -17.79
C ASP A 383 -12.00 0.50 -16.37
N ARG A 384 -11.05 0.37 -15.43
CA ARG A 384 -11.35 -0.06 -14.06
C ARG A 384 -12.08 1.00 -13.25
N PHE A 385 -11.68 2.27 -13.35
CA PHE A 385 -12.40 3.36 -12.67
C PHE A 385 -13.75 3.64 -13.36
N GLY A 386 -13.80 3.53 -14.68
CA GLY A 386 -15.04 3.61 -15.45
C GLY A 386 -16.04 2.52 -15.09
N LEU A 387 -15.58 1.30 -14.82
CA LEU A 387 -16.41 0.20 -14.31
C LEU A 387 -16.96 0.55 -12.93
N ILE A 388 -16.09 0.95 -11.98
CA ILE A 388 -16.49 1.29 -10.60
C ILE A 388 -17.54 2.40 -10.59
N ASN A 389 -17.35 3.46 -11.37
CA ASN A 389 -18.32 4.56 -11.48
C ASN A 389 -19.64 4.18 -12.17
N LYS A 390 -19.75 3.00 -12.78
CA LYS A 390 -21.01 2.46 -13.33
C LYS A 390 -21.74 1.52 -12.37
N LEU A 391 -21.09 1.08 -11.29
CA LEU A 391 -21.69 0.18 -10.31
C LEU A 391 -22.86 0.83 -9.58
N LYS A 392 -23.78 -0.01 -9.13
CA LYS A 392 -24.94 0.42 -8.34
C LYS A 392 -24.45 0.83 -6.93
N LYS A 393 -25.06 1.89 -6.38
CA LYS A 393 -24.81 2.36 -5.01
C LYS A 393 -25.01 1.22 -4.00
#